data_AF-A0A661L0S9-F1
#
_entry.id   AF-A0A661L0S9-F1
#
_cell.length_a   1.000
_cell.length_b   1.000
_cell.length_c   1.000
_cell.angle_alpha   90.00
_cell.angle_beta   90.00
_cell.angle_gamma   90.00
#
_symmetry.space_group_name_H-M   'P 1'
#
loop_
_entity.id
_entity.type
_entity.pdbx_description
1 polymer ?
#
loop_
_entity_poly.entity_id
_entity_poly.type
_entity_poly.pdbx_seq_one_letter_code
_entity_poly.pdbx_strand_id
1 'polypeptide(L)'
;MGWDKPTKEKNLHFMANNTRFLILPWVSVKYLASKILTLNAKRISDDWMTVYHHPLYLLETFVEQSRFKGTCYKAANWIWVGQTKGTAKKGHDHLFHGKIKDVYLYPLRKGFREKLGG
;
A
#
# COMPACT_ATOMS: atom_id res chain seq x y z
N MET A 1 -3.31 12.53 -0.35
CA MET A 1 -2.60 13.28 0.72
C MET A 1 -2.15 14.66 0.24
N GLY A 2 -1.90 14.90 -1.05
CA GLY A 2 -1.67 16.28 -1.56
C GLY A 2 -0.42 16.96 -1.02
N TRP A 3 0.51 16.21 -0.40
CA TRP A 3 1.69 16.76 0.24
C TRP A 3 2.61 17.46 -0.75
N ASP A 4 3.20 18.55 -0.26
CA ASP A 4 4.42 19.09 -0.83
C ASP A 4 5.61 18.15 -0.54
N LYS A 5 6.76 18.44 -1.17
CA LYS A 5 7.96 17.61 -1.04
C LYS A 5 8.47 17.53 0.40
N PRO A 6 8.59 18.63 1.17
CA PRO A 6 9.04 18.57 2.57
C PRO A 6 8.12 17.74 3.47
N THR A 7 6.80 17.93 3.36
CA THR A 7 5.82 17.16 4.16
C THR A 7 5.88 15.69 3.82
N LYS A 8 6.04 15.35 2.53
CA LYS A 8 6.24 13.98 2.09
C LYS A 8 7.50 13.36 2.71
N GLU A 9 8.65 14.01 2.59
CA GLU A 9 9.91 13.50 3.15
C GLU A 9 9.82 13.29 4.66
N LYS A 10 9.16 14.20 5.38
CA LYS A 10 8.91 14.09 6.81
C LYS A 10 8.00 12.91 7.16
N ASN A 11 6.96 12.62 6.36
CA ASN A 11 5.93 11.65 6.75
C ASN A 11 6.08 10.26 6.13
N LEU A 12 6.92 10.09 5.11
CA LEU A 12 7.08 8.82 4.38
C LEU A 12 7.43 7.65 5.30
N HIS A 13 8.22 7.88 6.35
CA HIS A 13 8.62 6.81 7.28
C HIS A 13 7.45 6.24 8.09
N PHE A 14 6.32 6.95 8.20
CA PHE A 14 5.10 6.43 8.83
C PHE A 14 4.21 5.61 7.88
N MET A 15 4.67 5.39 6.65
CA MET A 15 3.96 4.62 5.63
C MET A 15 4.77 3.39 5.23
N ALA A 16 4.07 2.29 4.91
CA ALA A 16 4.71 1.11 4.35
C ALA A 16 4.03 0.68 3.04
N ASN A 17 4.84 0.23 2.09
CA ASN A 17 4.34 -0.33 0.84
C ASN A 17 4.33 -1.87 0.91
N ASN A 18 3.18 -2.47 0.63
CA ASN A 18 3.06 -3.90 0.41
C ASN A 18 3.45 -4.22 -1.03
N THR A 19 4.76 -4.33 -1.26
CA THR A 19 5.38 -4.49 -2.58
C THR A 19 5.07 -5.86 -3.20
N ARG A 20 4.97 -6.92 -2.37
CA ARG A 20 4.79 -8.29 -2.86
C ARG A 20 3.86 -9.07 -1.94
N PHE A 21 2.68 -9.39 -2.47
CA PHE A 21 1.73 -10.30 -1.85
C PHE A 21 1.49 -11.49 -2.78
N LEU A 22 1.89 -12.69 -2.34
CA LEU A 22 1.87 -13.90 -3.16
C LEU A 22 1.22 -15.03 -2.38
N ILE A 23 0.22 -15.65 -3.00
CA ILE A 23 -0.29 -16.97 -2.61
C ILE A 23 0.08 -17.91 -3.74
N LEU A 24 0.69 -19.04 -3.40
CA LEU A 24 1.18 -19.99 -4.38
C LEU A 24 0.01 -20.69 -5.09
N PRO A 25 0.11 -21.02 -6.40
CA PRO A 25 -1.03 -21.48 -7.19
C PRO A 25 -1.72 -22.75 -6.66
N TRP A 26 -0.99 -23.61 -5.96
CA TRP A 26 -1.54 -24.84 -5.37
C TRP A 26 -2.31 -24.60 -4.06
N VAL A 27 -2.28 -23.40 -3.50
CA VAL A 27 -3.03 -23.05 -2.30
C VAL A 27 -4.40 -22.49 -2.70
N SER A 28 -5.45 -23.29 -2.53
CA SER A 28 -6.82 -22.89 -2.79
C SER A 28 -7.65 -22.92 -1.51
N VAL A 29 -7.75 -21.77 -0.85
CA VAL A 29 -8.57 -21.59 0.36
C VAL A 29 -9.44 -20.36 0.18
N LYS A 30 -10.75 -20.53 0.35
CA LYS A 30 -11.73 -19.46 0.18
C LYS A 30 -11.41 -18.27 1.09
N TYR A 31 -11.35 -17.07 0.53
CA TYR A 31 -11.08 -15.81 1.23
C TYR A 31 -9.74 -15.72 1.97
N LEU A 32 -8.79 -16.63 1.71
CA LEU A 32 -7.49 -16.63 2.38
C LEU A 32 -6.75 -15.31 2.20
N ALA A 33 -6.73 -14.79 0.97
CA ALA A 33 -6.03 -13.55 0.62
C ALA A 33 -6.49 -12.36 1.45
N SER A 34 -7.79 -12.07 1.47
CA SER A 34 -8.35 -10.94 2.22
C SER A 34 -8.24 -11.14 3.74
N LYS A 35 -8.36 -12.39 4.22
CA LYS A 35 -8.16 -12.72 5.62
C LYS A 35 -6.71 -12.43 6.07
N ILE A 36 -5.71 -12.88 5.31
CA ILE A 36 -4.30 -12.60 5.60
C ILE A 36 -4.04 -11.10 5.59
N LEU A 37 -4.51 -10.36 4.58
CA LEU A 37 -4.34 -8.91 4.50
C LEU A 37 -4.94 -8.20 5.72
N THR A 38 -6.14 -8.59 6.13
CA THR A 38 -6.82 -8.01 7.31
C THR A 38 -6.06 -8.29 8.60
N LEU A 39 -5.57 -9.51 8.79
CA LEU A 39 -4.80 -9.88 9.98
C LEU A 39 -3.47 -9.13 10.05
N ASN A 40 -2.76 -9.01 8.92
CA ASN A 40 -1.53 -8.23 8.85
C ASN A 40 -1.78 -6.75 9.17
N ALA A 41 -2.80 -6.14 8.56
CA ALA A 41 -3.12 -4.74 8.80
C ALA A 41 -3.46 -4.44 10.27
N LYS A 42 -4.05 -5.39 11.00
CA LYS A 42 -4.34 -5.22 12.43
C LYS A 42 -3.10 -5.21 13.33
N ARG A 43 -2.01 -5.86 12.91
CA ARG A 43 -0.84 -6.12 13.75
C ARG A 43 0.39 -5.29 13.35
N ILE A 44 0.52 -4.97 12.06
CA ILE A 44 1.75 -4.45 11.48
C ILE A 44 2.26 -3.16 12.15
N SER A 45 1.38 -2.27 12.61
CA SER A 45 1.80 -1.02 13.27
C SER A 45 2.55 -1.29 14.58
N ASP A 46 2.12 -2.31 15.34
CA ASP A 46 2.73 -2.68 16.62
C ASP A 46 4.02 -3.48 16.40
N ASP A 47 4.06 -4.34 15.38
CA ASP A 47 5.29 -5.00 14.94
C ASP A 47 6.33 -3.96 14.50
N TRP A 48 5.91 -2.93 13.75
CA TRP A 48 6.77 -1.85 13.28
C TRP A 48 7.32 -1.02 14.43
N MET A 49 6.49 -0.71 15.43
CA MET A 49 6.91 0.00 16.64
C MET A 49 7.97 -0.79 17.41
N THR A 50 7.85 -2.12 17.45
CA THR A 50 8.80 -3.00 18.15
C THR A 50 10.17 -3.02 17.46
N VAL A 51 10.20 -3.05 16.13
CA VAL A 51 11.45 -3.19 15.34
C VAL A 51 12.10 -1.84 15.03
N TYR A 52 11.30 -0.83 14.68
CA TYR A 52 11.77 0.45 14.17
C TYR A 52 11.51 1.63 15.12
N HIS A 53 10.90 1.38 16.28
CA HIS A 53 10.61 2.40 17.31
C HIS A 53 9.74 3.58 16.85
N HIS A 54 8.94 3.37 15.80
CA HIS A 54 7.89 4.30 15.39
C HIS A 54 6.70 3.53 14.78
N PRO A 55 5.47 4.08 14.84
CA PRO A 55 4.31 3.41 14.29
C PRO A 55 4.22 3.55 12.77
N LEU A 56 3.32 2.77 12.17
CA LEU A 56 2.79 3.04 10.84
C LEU A 56 1.35 3.56 10.95
N TYR A 57 1.00 4.52 10.09
CA TYR A 57 -0.35 5.09 10.01
C TYR A 57 -1.11 4.69 8.74
N LEU A 58 -0.39 4.32 7.69
CA LEU A 58 -0.97 4.06 6.37
C LEU A 58 -0.18 2.99 5.62
N LEU A 59 -0.90 2.04 5.03
CA LEU A 59 -0.32 1.10 4.08
C LEU A 59 -0.68 1.49 2.65
N GLU A 60 0.21 1.21 1.71
CA GLU A 60 0.00 1.39 0.28
C GLU A 60 0.28 0.08 -0.47
N THR A 61 -0.42 -0.15 -1.57
CA THR A 61 -0.03 -1.16 -2.55
C THR A 61 -0.33 -0.69 -3.96
N PHE A 62 0.35 -1.30 -4.93
CA PHE A 62 0.16 -1.06 -6.35
C PHE A 62 -0.25 -2.36 -7.06
N VAL A 63 -1.37 -2.32 -7.78
CA VAL A 63 -1.92 -3.49 -8.49
C VAL A 63 -1.90 -3.21 -9.99
N GLU A 64 -1.09 -3.96 -10.75
CA GLU A 64 -1.05 -3.84 -12.21
C GLU A 64 -2.35 -4.36 -12.84
N GLN A 65 -3.11 -3.45 -13.47
CA GLN A 65 -4.48 -3.73 -13.92
C GLN A 65 -4.57 -4.80 -15.00
N SER A 66 -3.57 -4.86 -15.89
CA SER A 66 -3.52 -5.87 -16.97
C SER A 66 -3.33 -7.29 -16.44
N ARG A 67 -2.87 -7.45 -15.20
CA ARG A 67 -2.58 -8.75 -14.58
C ARG A 67 -3.55 -9.12 -13.49
N PHE A 68 -4.04 -8.14 -12.72
CA PHE A 68 -4.79 -8.39 -11.50
C PHE A 68 -5.94 -7.39 -11.31
N LYS A 69 -7.08 -7.89 -10.83
CA LYS A 69 -8.27 -7.07 -10.51
C LYS A 69 -8.24 -6.41 -9.12
N GLY A 70 -7.25 -6.74 -8.29
CA GLY A 70 -7.14 -6.24 -6.91
C GLY A 70 -8.23 -6.72 -5.97
N THR A 71 -8.96 -7.79 -6.30
CA THR A 71 -10.15 -8.25 -5.57
C THR A 71 -9.89 -8.49 -4.08
N CYS A 72 -8.74 -9.08 -3.73
CA CYS A 72 -8.40 -9.35 -2.33
C CYS A 72 -8.21 -8.07 -1.50
N TYR A 73 -7.64 -7.01 -2.11
CA TYR A 73 -7.47 -5.72 -1.47
C TYR A 73 -8.83 -5.05 -1.23
N LYS A 74 -9.71 -5.04 -2.23
CA LYS A 74 -11.09 -4.54 -2.10
C LYS A 74 -11.85 -5.28 -0.99
N ALA A 75 -11.78 -6.61 -0.99
CA ALA A 75 -12.43 -7.45 0.01
C ALA A 75 -11.84 -7.30 1.43
N ALA A 76 -10.60 -6.80 1.55
CA ALA A 76 -9.95 -6.49 2.82
C ALA A 76 -10.13 -5.01 3.22
N ASN A 77 -11.08 -4.29 2.63
CA ASN A 77 -11.38 -2.88 2.91
C ASN A 77 -10.24 -1.90 2.58
N TRP A 78 -9.36 -2.24 1.64
CA TRP A 78 -8.43 -1.26 1.09
C TRP A 78 -9.16 -0.30 0.16
N ILE A 79 -8.79 0.97 0.24
CA ILE A 79 -9.43 2.08 -0.45
C ILE A 79 -8.67 2.35 -1.75
N TRP A 80 -9.34 2.27 -2.89
CA TRP A 80 -8.75 2.70 -4.16
C TRP A 80 -8.67 4.23 -4.18
N VAL A 81 -7.50 4.79 -4.55
CA VAL A 81 -7.26 6.24 -4.52
C VAL A 81 -6.77 6.83 -5.84
N GLY A 82 -6.67 6.02 -6.88
CA GLY A 82 -6.27 6.47 -8.20
C GLY A 82 -5.34 5.49 -8.91
N GLN A 83 -4.66 6.00 -9.92
CA GLN A 83 -3.85 5.20 -10.84
C GLN A 83 -2.47 5.84 -11.06
N THR A 84 -1.47 4.99 -11.29
CA THR A 84 -0.15 5.46 -11.72
C THR A 84 -0.18 5.86 -13.20
N LYS A 85 0.75 6.74 -13.60
CA LYS A 85 0.87 7.21 -14.99
C LYS A 85 1.50 6.18 -15.96
N GLY A 86 1.83 4.97 -15.50
CA GLY A 86 2.52 3.98 -16.33
C GLY A 86 3.98 4.32 -16.67
N THR A 87 4.65 5.08 -15.79
CA THR A 87 6.08 5.41 -15.89
C THR A 87 6.87 4.69 -14.81
N ALA A 88 8.12 4.34 -15.12
CA ALA A 88 9.09 3.84 -14.16
C ALA A 88 10.36 4.69 -14.20
N LYS A 89 11.01 4.85 -13.05
CA LYS A 89 12.32 5.51 -12.97
C LYS A 89 13.38 4.61 -13.62
N LYS A 90 14.16 5.15 -14.54
CA LYS A 90 15.31 4.49 -15.19
C LYS A 90 16.50 5.45 -15.11
N GLY A 91 17.34 5.27 -14.08
CA GLY A 91 18.44 6.20 -13.80
C GLY A 91 17.90 7.58 -13.40
N HIS A 92 18.32 8.62 -14.12
CA HIS A 92 17.84 9.99 -13.96
C HIS A 92 16.55 10.28 -14.74
N ASP A 93 16.18 9.39 -15.66
CA ASP A 93 15.02 9.56 -16.53
C ASP A 93 13.79 8.76 -16.07
N HIS A 94 12.65 9.10 -16.66
CA HIS A 94 11.41 8.34 -16.51
C HIS A 94 11.08 7.66 -17.85
N LEU A 95 11.06 6.33 -17.86
CA LEU A 95 10.63 5.56 -19.01
C LEU A 95 9.12 5.33 -18.94
N PHE A 96 8.39 5.78 -19.96
CA PHE A 96 6.99 5.41 -20.14
C PHE A 96 6.90 3.98 -20.69
N HIS A 97 6.14 3.12 -20.01
CA HIS A 97 5.94 1.73 -20.41
C HIS A 97 4.46 1.33 -20.47
N GLY A 98 3.54 2.28 -20.23
CA GLY A 98 2.10 2.07 -20.35
C GLY A 98 1.45 1.10 -19.35
N LYS A 99 2.20 0.56 -18.38
CA LYS A 99 1.66 -0.39 -17.39
C LYS A 99 1.07 0.38 -16.21
N ILE A 100 -0.21 0.68 -16.32
CA ILE A 100 -0.98 1.39 -15.30
C ILE A 100 -1.23 0.47 -14.11
N LYS A 101 -1.04 1.03 -12.91
CA LYS A 101 -1.34 0.33 -11.65
C LYS A 101 -2.42 1.10 -10.90
N ASP A 102 -3.39 0.37 -10.35
CA ASP A 102 -4.26 0.89 -9.31
C ASP A 102 -3.44 1.11 -8.03
N VAL A 103 -3.73 2.22 -7.35
CA VAL A 103 -3.18 2.53 -6.03
C VAL A 103 -4.25 2.28 -4.99
N TYR A 104 -3.95 1.42 -4.02
CA TYR A 104 -4.81 1.18 -2.87
C TYR A 104 -4.12 1.60 -1.58
N LEU A 105 -4.90 2.20 -0.68
CA LEU A 105 -4.46 2.60 0.65
C LEU A 105 -5.26 1.90 1.74
N TYR A 106 -4.61 1.59 2.86
CA TYR A 106 -5.27 1.08 4.06
C TYR A 106 -4.87 1.92 5.29
N PRO A 107 -5.79 2.73 5.83
CA PRO A 107 -5.57 3.44 7.09
C PRO A 107 -5.47 2.49 8.28
N LEU A 108 -4.40 2.59 9.07
CA LEU A 108 -4.17 1.71 10.22
C LEU A 108 -4.83 2.21 11.51
N ARG A 109 -5.11 3.51 11.60
CA ARG A 109 -5.77 4.12 12.77
C ARG A 109 -6.76 5.19 12.32
N LYS A 110 -7.78 5.44 13.17
CA LYS A 110 -8.60 6.65 13.05
C LYS A 110 -7.69 7.87 13.22
N GLY A 111 -7.95 8.94 12.47
CA GLY A 111 -7.15 10.15 12.56
C GLY A 111 -5.76 10.04 11.89
N PHE A 112 -5.57 9.12 10.94
CA PHE A 112 -4.28 8.94 10.26
C PHE A 112 -3.87 10.17 9.43
N ARG A 113 -4.82 11.00 8.98
CA ARG A 113 -4.55 12.17 8.15
C ARG A 113 -3.86 13.25 8.97
N GLU A 114 -4.38 13.51 10.16
CA GLU A 114 -3.88 14.46 11.14
C GLU A 114 -2.46 14.08 11.58
N LYS A 115 -2.20 12.77 11.79
CA LYS A 115 -0.87 12.27 12.11
C LYS A 115 0.13 12.39 10.98
N LEU A 116 -0.35 12.46 9.74
CA LEU A 116 0.48 12.65 8.56
C LEU A 116 0.33 14.06 7.96
N GLY A 117 -0.06 15.06 8.77
CA GLY A 117 -0.07 16.47 8.38
C GLY A 117 -1.07 16.82 7.27
N GLY A 118 -2.22 16.14 7.23
CA GLY A 118 -3.34 16.46 6.34
C GLY A 118 -4.65 16.62 7.08
#